data_AF-A0A8T5U8G9-F1
#
_entry.id   AF-A0A8T5U8G9-F1
#
_cell.length_a   1.000
_cell.length_b   1.000
_cell.length_c   1.000
_cell.angle_alpha   90.00
_cell.angle_beta   90.00
_cell.angle_gamma   90.00
#
_symmetry.space_group_name_H-M   'P 1'
#
loop_
_entity.id
_entity.type
_entity.pdbx_description
1 polymer ?
#
loop_
_entity_poly.entity_id
_entity_poly.type
_entity_poly.pdbx_seq_one_letter_code
_entity_poly.pdbx_strand_id
1 'polypeptide(L)'
;MNRKNNTWFGFNLTQKQSVQIFILSIVGLLISIFLLMTILSSLIMSIIYYVPYYDPYYEPENYFIIQVIFGMLPYMFIFSVTIFLCLYSLIRCKKIAKYYSSLIDPLLEPKPIPRSTEVRPNSITQFCSNCGEMNKAHEKFCPNCGHQVGYLK
;
A
#
# COMPACT_ATOMS: atom_id res chain seq x y z
N MET A 1 -8.35 25.16 -10.25
CA MET A 1 -7.98 23.85 -9.65
C MET A 1 -6.95 24.09 -8.55
N ASN A 2 -7.36 23.96 -7.29
CA ASN A 2 -6.52 24.26 -6.13
C ASN A 2 -5.67 23.03 -5.76
N ARG A 3 -4.37 23.04 -6.09
CA ARG A 3 -3.39 22.02 -5.63
C ARG A 3 -3.28 22.15 -4.11
N LYS A 4 -4.07 21.35 -3.37
CA LYS A 4 -3.93 21.26 -1.92
C LYS A 4 -2.62 20.52 -1.61
N ASN A 5 -1.62 21.30 -1.24
CA ASN A 5 -0.30 20.86 -0.83
C ASN A 5 -0.42 19.96 0.42
N ASN A 6 -0.24 18.66 0.25
CA ASN A 6 -0.19 17.72 1.36
C ASN A 6 1.17 17.86 2.08
N THR A 7 1.26 18.78 3.03
CA THR A 7 2.51 19.16 3.70
C THR A 7 2.74 18.45 5.04
N TRP A 8 3.73 17.55 5.15
CA TRP A 8 4.12 16.93 6.43
C TRP A 8 5.14 17.83 7.12
N PHE A 9 4.76 18.37 8.28
CA PHE A 9 5.52 19.43 8.95
C PHE A 9 5.88 20.60 8.02
N GLY A 10 4.98 20.99 7.10
CA GLY A 10 5.24 22.09 6.16
C GLY A 10 5.95 21.67 4.85
N PHE A 11 6.41 20.42 4.72
CA PHE A 11 7.11 19.94 3.51
C PHE A 11 6.18 19.18 2.57
N ASN A 12 6.21 19.51 1.27
CA ASN A 12 5.50 18.78 0.23
C ASN A 12 6.08 17.36 0.08
N LEU A 13 5.31 16.34 0.45
CA LEU A 13 5.74 14.95 0.34
C LEU A 13 5.51 14.40 -1.07
N THR A 14 6.55 13.82 -1.65
CA THR A 14 6.46 13.03 -2.88
C THR A 14 5.97 11.60 -2.57
N GLN A 15 5.41 10.91 -3.56
CA GLN A 15 4.91 9.53 -3.41
C GLN A 15 5.99 8.58 -2.83
N LYS A 16 7.26 8.72 -3.28
CA LYS A 16 8.38 7.92 -2.77
C LYS A 16 8.67 8.17 -1.28
N GLN A 17 8.60 9.43 -0.83
CA GLN A 17 8.82 9.77 0.58
C GLN A 17 7.70 9.24 1.49
N SER A 18 6.46 9.16 0.99
CA SER A 18 5.34 8.59 1.77
C SER A 18 5.51 7.10 2.05
N VAL A 19 6.12 6.35 1.12
CA VAL A 19 6.44 4.93 1.30
C VAL A 19 7.57 4.75 2.32
N GLN A 20 8.59 5.62 2.28
CA GLN A 20 9.69 5.58 3.27
C GLN A 20 9.18 5.83 4.69
N ILE A 21 8.27 6.79 4.89
CA ILE A 21 7.64 7.05 6.20
C ILE A 21 6.76 5.86 6.63
N PHE A 22 6.09 5.20 5.70
CA PHE A 22 5.32 4.00 5.98
C PHE A 22 6.21 2.85 6.47
N ILE A 23 7.32 2.57 5.78
CA ILE A 23 8.31 1.56 6.21
C ILE A 23 8.86 1.91 7.60
N LEU A 24 9.20 3.18 7.83
CA LEU A 24 9.66 3.65 9.15
C LEU A 24 8.63 3.39 10.25
N SER A 25 7.34 3.58 9.96
CA SER A 25 6.26 3.30 10.93
C SER A 25 6.11 1.80 11.24
N ILE A 26 6.36 0.91 10.28
CA ILE A 26 6.36 -0.54 10.50
C ILE A 26 7.54 -0.93 11.40
N VAL A 27 8.73 -0.41 11.10
CA VAL A 27 9.92 -0.65 11.93
C VAL A 27 9.70 -0.10 13.35
N GLY A 28 9.14 1.10 13.48
CA GLY A 28 8.78 1.69 14.77
C GLY A 28 7.76 0.86 15.55
N LEU A 29 6.80 0.24 14.87
CA LEU A 29 5.83 -0.67 15.49
C LEU A 29 6.52 -1.94 16.02
N LEU A 30 7.46 -2.52 15.26
CA LEU A 30 8.25 -3.67 15.72
C LEU A 30 9.08 -3.33 16.97
N ILE A 31 9.73 -2.16 16.97
CA ILE A 31 10.47 -1.66 18.14
C ILE A 31 9.52 -1.46 19.33
N SER A 32 8.33 -0.92 19.09
CA SER A 32 7.31 -0.74 20.13
C SER A 32 6.85 -2.07 20.73
N ILE A 33 6.66 -3.12 19.93
CA ILE A 33 6.34 -4.46 20.41
C ILE A 33 7.49 -5.01 21.27
N PHE A 34 8.73 -4.83 20.83
CA PHE A 34 9.90 -5.25 21.60
C PHE A 34 9.97 -4.56 22.97
N LEU A 35 9.79 -3.24 23.01
CA LEU A 35 9.74 -2.47 24.26
C LEU A 35 8.61 -2.93 25.18
N LEU A 36 7.43 -3.24 24.62
CA LEU A 36 6.31 -3.78 25.40
C LEU A 36 6.68 -5.13 26.04
N MET A 37 7.35 -6.01 25.30
CA MET A 37 7.82 -7.30 25.82
C MET A 37 8.84 -7.10 26.96
N THR A 38 9.73 -6.11 26.86
CA THR A 38 10.68 -5.77 27.93
C THR A 38 9.96 -5.30 29.19
N ILE A 39 8.98 -4.39 29.06
CA ILE A 39 8.15 -3.90 30.16
C ILE A 39 7.39 -5.07 30.81
N LEU A 40 6.76 -5.91 30.00
CA LEU A 40 5.98 -7.07 30.46
C LEU A 40 6.87 -8.09 31.20
N SER A 41 8.06 -8.37 30.67
CA SER A 41 9.02 -9.29 31.30
C SER A 41 9.44 -8.80 32.68
N SER A 42 9.77 -7.51 32.81
CA SER A 42 10.12 -6.92 34.11
C SER A 42 8.96 -7.00 35.12
N LEU A 43 7.73 -6.82 34.65
CA LEU A 43 6.52 -6.90 35.50
C LEU A 43 6.25 -8.34 35.94
N ILE A 44 6.36 -9.31 35.02
CA ILE A 44 6.21 -10.74 35.32
C ILE A 44 7.27 -11.19 36.33
N MET A 45 8.54 -10.80 36.16
CA MET A 45 9.60 -11.10 37.12
C MET A 45 9.31 -10.47 38.48
N SER A 46 8.85 -9.22 38.52
CA SER A 46 8.43 -8.60 39.78
C SER A 46 7.33 -9.40 40.48
N ILE A 47 6.31 -9.89 39.77
CA ILE A 47 5.23 -10.68 40.37
C ILE A 47 5.73 -12.04 40.84
N ILE A 48 6.45 -12.77 39.99
CA ILE A 48 6.92 -14.13 40.29
C ILE A 48 7.87 -14.17 41.49
N TYR A 49 8.75 -13.17 41.64
CA TYR A 49 9.68 -13.11 42.77
C TYR A 49 9.03 -12.54 44.03
N TYR A 50 8.08 -11.62 43.90
CA TYR A 50 7.49 -10.93 45.06
C TYR A 50 6.37 -11.74 45.73
N VAL A 51 5.51 -12.41 44.95
CA VAL A 51 4.36 -13.16 45.48
C VAL A 51 4.74 -14.32 46.41
N PRO A 52 5.74 -15.18 46.12
CA PRO A 52 6.07 -16.30 46.98
C PRO A 52 6.94 -15.92 48.19
N TYR A 53 7.58 -14.75 48.20
CA TYR A 53 8.40 -14.27 49.33
C TYR A 53 7.58 -13.44 50.34
N TYR A 54 6.27 -13.35 50.11
CA TYR A 54 5.38 -12.51 50.88
C TYR A 54 4.91 -13.25 52.14
N ASP A 55 5.49 -12.88 53.28
CA ASP A 55 4.99 -13.31 54.59
C ASP A 55 3.63 -12.61 54.85
N PRO A 56 2.52 -13.33 55.05
CA PRO A 56 1.20 -12.75 55.27
C PRO A 56 1.09 -11.83 56.50
N TYR A 57 2.12 -11.79 57.36
CA TYR A 57 2.16 -10.94 58.55
C TYR A 57 2.82 -9.57 58.35
N TYR A 58 3.49 -9.32 57.22
CA TYR A 58 4.06 -8.01 56.88
C TYR A 58 3.21 -7.31 55.82
N GLU A 59 2.74 -6.09 56.09
CA GLU A 59 2.07 -5.28 55.06
C GLU A 59 3.05 -4.89 53.95
N PRO A 60 2.60 -4.83 52.68
CA PRO A 60 3.48 -4.49 51.58
C PRO A 60 3.88 -3.05 51.75
N GLU A 61 5.16 -2.82 52.00
CA GLU A 61 5.68 -1.46 52.01
C GLU A 61 5.39 -0.86 50.65
N ASN A 62 4.48 0.12 50.61
CA ASN A 62 4.13 0.90 49.42
C ASN A 62 5.38 1.38 48.64
N TYR A 63 6.51 1.48 49.32
CA TYR A 63 7.83 1.77 48.78
C TYR A 63 8.25 0.87 47.61
N PHE A 64 8.08 -0.47 47.70
CA PHE A 64 8.51 -1.38 46.62
C PHE A 64 7.70 -1.16 45.34
N ILE A 65 6.37 -1.04 45.48
CA ILE A 65 5.47 -0.77 44.36
C ILE A 65 5.82 0.58 43.71
N ILE A 66 6.08 1.61 44.52
CA ILE A 66 6.50 2.92 44.05
C ILE A 66 7.82 2.82 43.28
N GLN A 67 8.81 2.08 43.79
CA GLN A 67 10.11 1.91 43.13
C GLN A 67 9.99 1.21 41.76
N VAL A 68 9.16 0.17 41.67
CA VAL A 68 8.88 -0.53 40.40
C VAL A 68 8.21 0.42 39.41
N ILE A 69 7.19 1.17 39.83
CA ILE A 69 6.48 2.14 38.97
C ILE A 69 7.44 3.22 38.46
N PHE A 70 8.28 3.80 39.34
CA PHE A 70 9.26 4.81 38.94
C PHE A 70 10.33 4.26 37.99
N GLY A 71 10.77 3.01 38.18
CA GLY A 71 11.70 2.34 37.27
C GLY A 71 11.11 2.09 35.87
N MET A 72 9.80 1.86 35.77
CA MET A 72 9.10 1.62 34.50
C MET A 72 8.71 2.91 33.77
N LEU A 73 8.57 4.03 34.48
CA LEU A 73 8.14 5.33 33.95
C LEU A 73 8.88 5.80 32.68
N PRO A 74 10.24 5.75 32.59
CA PRO A 74 10.94 6.17 31.37
C PRO A 74 10.61 5.28 30.17
N TYR A 75 10.44 3.97 30.37
CA TYR A 75 10.07 3.04 29.30
C TYR A 75 8.64 3.30 28.81
N MET A 76 7.71 3.57 29.72
CA MET A 76 6.33 3.93 29.38
C MET A 76 6.25 5.23 28.59
N PHE A 77 7.11 6.21 28.92
CA PHE A 77 7.20 7.47 28.17
C PHE A 77 7.71 7.24 26.74
N ILE A 78 8.82 6.52 26.56
CA ILE A 78 9.39 6.20 25.25
C ILE A 78 8.41 5.39 24.40
N PHE A 79 7.76 4.38 25.00
CA PHE A 79 6.75 3.56 24.34
C PHE A 79 5.58 4.42 23.86
N SER A 80 5.07 5.31 24.71
CA SER A 80 3.96 6.21 24.37
C SER A 80 4.33 7.13 23.21
N VAL A 81 5.49 7.79 23.26
CA VAL A 81 5.98 8.66 22.18
C VAL A 81 6.10 7.87 20.86
N THR A 82 6.67 6.66 20.91
CA THR A 82 6.83 5.80 19.74
C THR A 82 5.49 5.41 19.14
N ILE A 83 4.51 5.01 19.95
CA ILE A 83 3.15 4.70 19.49
C ILE A 83 2.48 5.93 18.88
N PHE A 84 2.56 7.08 19.53
CA PHE A 84 1.96 8.31 18.98
C PHE A 84 2.57 8.68 17.62
N LEU A 85 3.89 8.57 17.46
CA LEU A 85 4.56 8.81 16.18
C LEU A 85 4.15 7.78 15.11
N CYS A 86 4.04 6.50 15.46
CA CYS A 86 3.59 5.44 14.56
C CYS A 86 2.13 5.65 14.12
N LEU A 87 1.22 5.90 15.06
CA LEU A 87 -0.19 6.17 14.77
C LEU A 87 -0.37 7.42 13.92
N TYR A 88 0.35 8.50 14.26
CA TYR A 88 0.34 9.74 13.47
C TYR A 88 0.79 9.48 12.02
N SER A 89 1.87 8.71 11.85
CA SER A 89 2.39 8.32 10.54
C SER A 89 1.36 7.49 9.75
N LEU A 90 0.74 6.49 10.37
CA LEU A 90 -0.26 5.63 9.74
C LEU A 90 -1.54 6.37 9.33
N ILE A 91 -2.10 7.21 10.22
CA ILE A 91 -3.29 8.03 9.93
C ILE A 91 -3.04 8.91 8.70
N ARG A 92 -1.83 9.47 8.62
CA ARG A 92 -1.45 10.35 7.53
C ARG A 92 -1.21 9.59 6.23
N CYS A 93 -0.52 8.45 6.28
CA CYS A 93 -0.37 7.54 5.13
C CYS A 93 -1.75 7.12 4.59
N LYS A 94 -2.72 6.80 5.45
CA LYS A 94 -4.10 6.45 5.05
C LYS A 94 -4.80 7.60 4.31
N LYS A 95 -4.66 8.84 4.79
CA LYS A 95 -5.23 10.02 4.11
C LYS A 95 -4.63 10.21 2.71
N ILE A 96 -3.33 10.01 2.57
CA ILE A 96 -2.61 10.13 1.30
C ILE A 96 -3.02 9.01 0.33
N ALA A 97 -3.08 7.77 0.80
CA ALA A 97 -3.51 6.62 -0.02
C ALA A 97 -4.93 6.81 -0.57
N LYS A 98 -5.87 7.30 0.25
CA LYS A 98 -7.25 7.60 -0.19
C LYS A 98 -7.30 8.72 -1.24
N TYR A 99 -6.41 9.70 -1.16
CA TYR A 99 -6.32 10.77 -2.15
C TYR A 99 -5.82 10.22 -3.51
N TYR A 100 -4.78 9.40 -3.50
CA TYR A 100 -4.26 8.79 -4.73
C TYR A 100 -5.23 7.77 -5.33
N SER A 101 -5.93 6.96 -4.52
CA SER A 101 -6.94 6.03 -5.05
C SER A 101 -8.05 6.77 -5.79
N SER A 102 -8.56 7.87 -5.21
CA SER A 102 -9.59 8.70 -5.87
C SER A 102 -9.12 9.41 -7.13
N LEU A 103 -7.80 9.57 -7.31
CA LEU A 103 -7.21 10.16 -8.51
C LEU A 103 -6.96 9.12 -9.63
N ILE A 104 -6.85 7.85 -9.25
CA ILE A 104 -6.64 6.71 -10.15
C ILE A 104 -7.97 6.28 -10.77
N ASP A 105 -9.08 6.33 -10.03
CA ASP A 105 -10.43 6.00 -10.52
C ASP A 105 -10.81 6.67 -11.86
N PRO A 106 -10.59 7.99 -12.10
CA PRO A 106 -10.93 8.63 -13.37
C PRO A 106 -9.98 8.29 -14.54
N LEU A 107 -8.81 7.69 -14.29
CA LEU A 107 -7.90 7.20 -15.35
C LEU A 107 -8.15 5.72 -15.67
N LEU A 108 -8.80 5.00 -14.75
CA LEU A 108 -9.23 3.62 -14.90
C LEU A 108 -10.66 3.47 -15.37
N GLU A 109 -11.46 4.55 -15.44
CA GLU A 109 -12.66 4.54 -16.28
C GLU A 109 -12.20 4.16 -17.70
N PRO A 110 -12.50 2.92 -18.17
CA PRO A 110 -12.39 2.67 -19.59
C PRO A 110 -13.36 3.68 -20.19
N LYS A 111 -12.87 4.55 -21.08
CA LYS A 111 -13.73 5.27 -22.03
C LYS A 111 -14.82 4.27 -22.43
N PRO A 112 -16.12 4.51 -22.14
CA PRO A 112 -17.14 3.52 -22.39
C PRO A 112 -17.00 3.13 -23.84
N ILE A 113 -16.54 1.90 -24.07
CA ILE A 113 -16.51 1.31 -25.39
C ILE A 113 -17.98 1.31 -25.79
N PRO A 114 -18.39 2.05 -26.83
CA PRO A 114 -19.77 2.01 -27.26
C PRO A 114 -20.09 0.55 -27.59
N ARG A 115 -20.95 -0.07 -26.77
CA ARG A 115 -21.63 -1.32 -27.10
C ARG A 115 -22.59 -1.00 -28.24
N SER A 116 -22.06 -0.99 -29.45
CA SER A 116 -22.82 -1.25 -30.66
C SER A 116 -22.04 -2.31 -31.43
N THR A 117 -22.52 -3.53 -31.28
CA THR A 117 -22.33 -4.63 -32.21
C THR A 117 -22.83 -4.18 -33.58
N GLU A 118 -21.95 -3.62 -34.38
CA GLU A 118 -22.06 -3.70 -35.84
C GLU A 118 -20.63 -3.93 -36.36
N VAL A 119 -20.29 -5.22 -36.48
CA VAL A 119 -19.06 -5.67 -37.12
C VAL A 119 -19.15 -5.24 -38.58
N ARG A 120 -18.59 -4.06 -38.91
CA ARG A 120 -18.13 -3.81 -40.27
C ARG A 120 -16.96 -4.76 -40.52
N PRO A 121 -16.99 -5.62 -41.55
CA PRO A 121 -15.89 -6.52 -41.83
C PRO A 121 -14.71 -5.67 -42.30
N ASN A 122 -13.78 -5.37 -41.40
CA ASN A 122 -12.52 -4.75 -41.74
C ASN A 122 -11.69 -5.78 -42.51
N SER A 123 -11.71 -5.61 -43.84
CA SER A 123 -10.77 -6.08 -44.85
C SER A 123 -9.63 -6.96 -44.33
N ILE A 124 -9.83 -8.27 -44.39
CA ILE A 124 -8.72 -9.23 -44.34
C ILE A 124 -7.85 -8.93 -45.56
N THR A 125 -6.64 -8.44 -45.35
CA THR A 125 -5.63 -8.29 -46.41
C THR A 125 -5.33 -9.68 -46.96
N GLN A 126 -5.69 -9.93 -48.22
CA GLN A 126 -5.46 -11.20 -48.89
C GLN A 126 -4.18 -11.10 -49.70
N PHE A 127 -3.28 -12.07 -49.51
CA PHE A 127 -2.06 -12.18 -50.30
C PHE A 127 -2.34 -12.96 -51.58
N CYS A 128 -1.78 -12.53 -52.70
CA CYS A 128 -1.89 -13.28 -53.95
C CYS A 128 -1.12 -14.60 -53.84
N SER A 129 -1.79 -15.73 -54.06
CA SER A 129 -1.16 -17.07 -54.03
C SER A 129 -0.09 -17.28 -55.09
N ASN A 130 -0.02 -16.42 -56.12
CA ASN A 130 0.91 -16.57 -57.24
C ASN A 130 2.15 -15.67 -57.12
N CYS A 131 2.02 -14.42 -56.66
CA CYS A 131 3.15 -13.48 -56.57
C CYS A 131 3.44 -12.96 -55.15
N GLY A 132 2.60 -13.29 -54.16
CA GLY A 132 2.77 -12.85 -52.78
C GLY A 132 2.42 -11.38 -52.51
N GLU A 133 1.95 -10.63 -53.51
CA GLU A 133 1.56 -9.22 -53.36
C GLU A 133 0.33 -9.06 -52.46
N MET A 134 0.31 -8.02 -51.64
CA MET A 134 -0.84 -7.68 -50.79
C MET A 134 -1.96 -7.04 -51.64
N ASN A 135 -3.07 -7.76 -51.79
CA ASN A 135 -4.24 -7.24 -52.49
C ASN A 135 -5.28 -6.71 -51.48
N LYS A 136 -5.96 -5.62 -51.86
CA LYS A 136 -7.10 -5.11 -51.09
C LYS A 136 -8.30 -6.02 -51.32
N ALA A 137 -9.12 -6.22 -50.29
CA ALA A 137 -10.14 -7.27 -50.17
C ALA A 137 -11.28 -7.29 -51.23
N HIS A 138 -11.23 -6.45 -52.27
CA HIS A 138 -12.27 -6.32 -53.29
C HIS A 138 -11.76 -6.34 -54.74
N GLU A 139 -10.49 -6.68 -54.97
CA GLU A 139 -9.92 -6.76 -56.33
C GLU A 139 -10.10 -8.16 -56.92
N LYS A 140 -10.83 -8.27 -58.04
CA LYS A 140 -11.07 -9.54 -58.75
C LYS A 140 -9.79 -10.14 -59.36
N PHE A 141 -8.80 -9.29 -59.63
CA PHE A 141 -7.54 -9.65 -60.25
C PHE A 141 -6.40 -8.93 -59.52
N CYS A 142 -5.26 -9.60 -59.35
CA CYS A 142 -4.08 -9.01 -58.76
C CYS A 142 -3.49 -7.95 -59.72
N PRO A 143 -3.25 -6.70 -59.28
CA PRO A 143 -2.73 -5.64 -60.13
C PRO A 143 -1.29 -5.88 -60.59
N ASN A 144 -0.54 -6.72 -59.88
CA ASN A 144 0.86 -7.00 -60.21
C ASN A 144 1.01 -8.13 -61.25
N CYS A 145 0.25 -9.23 -61.12
CA CYS A 145 0.43 -10.42 -61.95
C CYS A 145 -0.78 -10.81 -62.81
N GLY A 146 -1.91 -10.10 -62.70
CA GLY A 146 -3.15 -10.38 -63.43
C GLY A 146 -3.89 -11.66 -62.98
N HIS A 147 -3.42 -12.34 -61.93
CA HIS A 147 -4.01 -13.59 -61.44
C HIS A 147 -5.36 -13.32 -60.75
N GLN A 148 -6.36 -14.16 -61.03
CA GLN A 148 -7.72 -13.99 -60.48
C GLN A 148 -7.73 -14.37 -58.99
N VAL A 149 -8.17 -13.44 -58.14
CA VAL A 149 -8.24 -13.65 -56.68
C VAL A 149 -9.66 -14.15 -56.38
N GLY A 150 -9.81 -15.46 -56.14
CA GLY A 150 -11.10 -16.08 -55.87
C GLY A 150 -11.64 -15.67 -54.50
N TYR A 151 -12.86 -15.12 -54.46
CA TYR A 151 -13.57 -14.89 -53.19
C TYR A 151 -13.87 -16.25 -52.54
N LEU A 152 -13.23 -16.55 -51.40
CA LEU A 152 -13.64 -17.64 -50.52
C LEU A 152 -15.05 -17.30 -50.00
N LYS A 153 -16.03 -18.09 -50.43
CA LYS A 153 -17.44 -17.99 -50.05
C LYS A 153 -17.68 -18.63 -48.69
#